data_AF-A0A127SMY5-F1
#
_entry.id   AF-A0A127SMY5-F1
#
_cell.length_a   1.000
_cell.length_b   1.000
_cell.length_c   1.000
_cell.angle_alpha   90.00
_cell.angle_beta   90.00
_cell.angle_gamma   90.00
#
_symmetry.space_group_name_H-M   'P 1'
#
loop_
_entity.id
_entity.type
_entity.pdbx_description
1 polymer ?
#
loop_
_entity_poly.entity_id
_entity_poly.type
_entity_poly.pdbx_seq_one_letter_code
_entity_poly.pdbx_strand_id
1 'polypeptide(L)' 'MRIAMMTNNYKPFVGGVPISIERLADSLRDLGHTVYVFAPDYKSPMDDDAYT' A
#
# COMPACT_ATOMS: atom_id res chain seq x y z
N MET A 1 14.94 11.77 0.57
CA MET A 1 14.38 12.16 -0.75
C MET A 1 12.85 12.22 -0.65
N ARG A 2 12.17 12.80 -1.65
CA ARG A 2 10.70 12.70 -1.77
C ARG A 2 10.37 11.58 -2.76
N ILE A 3 9.62 10.58 -2.31
CA ILE A 3 9.29 9.38 -3.09
C ILE A 3 7.77 9.29 -3.18
N ALA A 4 7.27 9.09 -4.40
CA ALA A 4 5.86 8.83 -4.66
C ALA A 4 5.71 7.39 -5.18
N MET A 5 4.94 6.58 -4.47
CA MET A 5 4.58 5.22 -4.87
C MET A 5 3.15 5.25 -5.41
N MET A 6 2.94 4.65 -6.58
CA MET A 6 1.62 4.54 -7.21
C MET A 6 1.21 3.08 -7.26
N THR A 7 0.00 2.77 -6.82
CA THR A 7 -0.50 1.40 -6.79
C THR A 7 -2.01 1.37 -7.03
N ASN A 8 -2.47 0.32 -7.69
CA ASN A 8 -3.88 -0.04 -7.84
C ASN A 8 -4.32 -1.12 -6.84
N ASN A 9 -3.47 -1.44 -5.85
CA ASN A 9 -3.72 -2.43 -4.82
C ASN A 9 -3.06 -1.95 -3.52
N TYR A 10 -3.86 -1.46 -2.59
CA TYR A 10 -3.43 -1.00 -1.28
C TYR A 10 -4.60 -1.07 -0.30
N LYS A 11 -4.45 -0.51 0.90
CA LYS A 11 -5.50 -0.47 1.93
C LYS A 11 -6.82 0.06 1.33
N PRO A 12 -7.97 -0.56 1.66
CA PRO A 12 -8.17 -1.59 2.68
C PRO A 12 -7.83 -3.04 2.27
N PHE A 13 -7.45 -3.32 1.02
CA PHE A 13 -7.13 -4.69 0.60
C PHE A 13 -5.97 -5.28 1.41
N VAL A 14 -6.13 -6.53 1.86
CA VAL A 14 -5.08 -7.29 2.54
C VAL A 14 -4.59 -8.39 1.62
N GLY A 15 -3.27 -8.47 1.45
CA GLY A 15 -2.65 -9.45 0.57
C GLY A 15 -1.17 -9.18 0.37
N GLY A 16 -0.49 -10.06 -0.37
CA GLY A 16 0.96 -9.97 -0.57
C GLY A 16 1.40 -8.63 -1.16
N VAL A 17 0.64 -8.10 -2.13
CA VAL A 17 0.95 -6.82 -2.79
C VAL A 17 0.82 -5.64 -1.82
N PRO A 18 -0.34 -5.35 -1.18
CA PRO A 18 -0.44 -4.29 -0.17
C PRO A 18 0.59 -4.39 0.96
N ILE A 19 0.90 -5.60 1.44
CA ILE A 19 1.90 -5.82 2.49
C ILE A 19 3.32 -5.45 2.02
N SER A 20 3.71 -5.83 0.81
CA SER A 20 5.02 -5.49 0.26
C SER A 20 5.20 -3.98 0.07
N ILE A 21 4.14 -3.29 -0.37
CA ILE A 21 4.13 -1.82 -0.53
C ILE A 21 4.32 -1.14 0.82
N GLU A 22 3.59 -1.59 1.86
CA GLU A 22 3.72 -1.05 3.21
C GLU A 22 5.14 -1.20 3.74
N ARG A 23 5.69 -2.43 3.69
CA ARG A 23 7.03 -2.72 4.20
C ARG A 23 8.12 -1.90 3.50
N LEU A 24 8.00 -1.71 2.18
CA LEU A 24 8.93 -0.88 1.43
C LEU A 24 8.79 0.60 1.81
N ALA A 25 7.55 1.11 1.89
CA ALA A 25 7.30 2.49 2.28
C ALA A 25 7.85 2.79 3.68
N ASP A 26 7.66 1.87 4.63
CA ASP A 26 8.15 2.01 6.00
C ASP A 26 9.69 1.96 6.06
N SER A 27 10.31 1.00 5.38
CA SER A 27 11.77 0.91 5.31
C SER A 27 12.40 2.20 4.71
N LEU A 28 11.77 2.79 3.70
CA LEU A 28 12.22 4.05 3.10
C LEU A 28 12.01 5.25 4.05
N ARG A 29 10.93 5.26 4.83
CA ARG A 29 10.69 6.27 5.88
C ARG A 29 11.73 6.16 6.99
N ASP A 30 12.07 4.95 7.42
CA ASP A 30 13.11 4.70 8.44
C ASP A 30 14.49 5.18 7.99
N LEU A 31 14.77 5.13 6.68
CA LEU A 31 15.98 5.71 6.07
C LEU A 31 15.92 7.26 5.94
N GLY A 32 14.90 7.92 6.48
CA GLY A 32 14.75 9.37 6.47
C GLY A 32 14.18 9.93 5.16
N HIS A 33 13.48 9.12 4.36
CA HIS A 33 12.80 9.60 3.16
C HIS A 33 11.34 9.99 3.44
N THR A 34 10.85 10.99 2.71
CA THR A 34 9.42 11.33 2.72
C THR A 34 8.72 10.51 1.65
N VAL A 35 7.83 9.61 2.06
CA VAL A 35 7.15 8.65 1.17
C VAL A 35 5.65 8.90 1.16
N TYR A 36 5.09 9.08 -0.04
CA TYR A 36 3.66 9.18 -0.31
C TYR A 36 3.20 7.95 -1.09
N VAL A 37 2.09 7.34 -0.68
CA VAL A 37 1.45 6.23 -1.40
C VAL A 37 0.14 6.75 -2.00
N PHE A 38 0.03 6.68 -3.32
CA PHE A 38 -1.16 7.03 -4.07
C PHE A 38 -1.85 5.76 -4.51
N ALA A 39 -3.07 5.57 -4.03
CA ALA A 39 -3.95 4.47 -4.40
C ALA A 39 -5.38 4.98 -4.62
N PRO A 40 -6.18 4.30 -5.43
CA PRO A 40 -7.61 4.58 -5.53
C PRO A 40 -8.30 4.45 -4.17
N ASP A 41 -9.32 5.27 -3.94
CA ASP A 41 -10.22 5.11 -2.81
C ASP A 41 -11.21 3.98 -3.09
N TYR A 42 -11.01 2.84 -2.43
CA TYR A 42 -11.91 1.70 -2.52
C TYR A 42 -12.97 1.81 -1.42
N LYS A 43 -14.18 2.20 -1.81
CA LYS A 43 -15.30 2.51 -0.91
C LYS A 43 -15.90 1.32 -0.16
N SER A 44 -15.32 0.12 -0.24
CA SER A 44 -15.83 -1.06 0.45
C SER A 44 -14.69 -1.90 1.01
N PRO A 45 -14.77 -2.39 2.27
CA PRO A 45 -14.10 -3.63 2.62
C PRO A 45 -14.74 -4.70 1.74
N MET A 46 -13.99 -5.25 0.80
CA MET A 46 -14.37 -6.54 0.22
C MET A 46 -13.80 -7.59 1.15
N ASP A 47 -14.64 -8.54 1.56
CA ASP A 47 -14.17 -9.72 2.29
C ASP A 47 -13.02 -10.36 1.50
N ASP A 48 -11.92 -10.63 2.21
CA ASP A 48 -10.70 -11.24 1.66
C ASP A 48 -10.96 -12.64 1.06
N ASP A 49 -12.15 -13.19 1.27
CA ASP A 49 -12.60 -14.53 0.85
C ASP A 49 -13.10 -14.60 -0.60
N ALA A 50 -13.17 -13.49 -1.35
CA ALA A 50 -13.70 -13.49 -2.72
C ALA A 50 -12.81 -14.18 -3.79
N TYR A 51 -11.63 -14.69 -3.40
CA TYR A 51 -10.67 -15.34 -4.30
C TYR A 51 -10.22 -16.74 -3.82
N THR A 52 -10.92 -17.36 -2.86
CA THR A 52 -10.71 -18.78 -2.47
C THR A 52 -11.92 -19.63 -2.85
#